data_AF-A0A9E7H0I5-F1
#
_entry.id   AF-A0A9E7H0I5-F1
#
_cell.length_a   1.000
_cell.length_b   1.000
_cell.length_c   1.000
_cell.angle_alpha   90.00
_cell.angle_beta   90.00
_cell.angle_gamma   90.00
#
_symmetry.space_group_name_H-M   'P 1'
#
loop_
_entity.id
_entity.type
_entity.pdbx_description
1 polymer ?
#
loop_
_entity_poly.entity_id
_entity_poly.type
_entity_poly.pdbx_seq_one_letter_code
_entity_poly.pdbx_strand_id
1 'polypeptide(L)'
;MTTILGIHLILLGLVVWSGEAYLSYSLGALSVFGFIACCFVWFNNTAYPSEFYGPTGPEASQAQAFTFLVRDQRLGANVGSAQGPTGLGKYLMRSPTGEIIFGGETMRFWDLRAPWLEPLRGPNGLDLSRLKKDIQPWQERRSAEYMTHAPLGSLNSVGGVATEINAVNYVSPRSWLSTSHFVLGFFFFVGHLWHAGRARAAAAGFEKGIDRDLEPVLSMTPLS
;
A
#
# COMPACT_ATOMS: atom_id res chain seq x y z
N MET A 1 -10.82 45.46 -12.54
CA MET A 1 -12.17 45.09 -12.04
C MET A 1 -12.84 44.00 -12.90
N THR A 2 -12.56 43.92 -14.20
CA THR A 2 -13.11 42.94 -15.16
C THR A 2 -12.59 41.50 -15.00
N THR A 3 -11.41 41.30 -14.44
CA THR A 3 -10.81 39.95 -14.25
C THR A 3 -11.41 39.18 -13.07
N ILE A 4 -11.74 39.86 -11.97
CA ILE A 4 -12.35 39.23 -10.78
C ILE A 4 -13.80 38.82 -11.07
N LEU A 5 -14.58 39.67 -11.75
CA LEU A 5 -15.96 39.37 -12.14
C LEU A 5 -16.04 38.19 -13.14
N GLY A 6 -15.10 38.14 -14.08
CA GLY A 6 -15.00 37.05 -15.05
C GLY A 6 -14.67 35.69 -14.40
N ILE A 7 -13.73 35.66 -13.45
CA ILE A 7 -13.42 34.46 -12.66
C ILE A 7 -14.61 34.05 -11.79
N HIS A 8 -15.33 35.03 -11.20
CA HIS A 8 -16.52 34.76 -10.38
C HIS A 8 -17.64 34.11 -11.20
N LEU A 9 -17.90 34.63 -12.40
CA LEU A 9 -18.90 34.07 -13.33
C LEU A 9 -18.52 32.66 -13.84
N ILE A 10 -17.22 32.41 -14.09
CA ILE A 10 -16.74 31.08 -14.48
C ILE A 10 -16.94 30.07 -13.35
N LEU A 11 -16.60 30.42 -12.11
CA LEU A 11 -16.77 29.53 -10.96
C LEU A 11 -18.25 29.27 -10.62
N LEU A 12 -19.12 30.26 -10.83
CA LEU A 12 -20.57 30.12 -10.62
C LEU A 12 -21.19 29.07 -11.55
N GLY A 13 -20.72 28.95 -12.79
CA GLY A 13 -21.24 27.99 -13.77
C GLY A 13 -20.63 26.58 -13.71
N LEU A 14 -19.49 26.40 -13.03
CA LEU A 14 -18.76 25.12 -12.99
C LEU A 14 -19.15 24.23 -11.81
N VAL A 15 -19.63 24.83 -10.70
CA VAL A 15 -19.75 24.18 -9.40
C VAL A 15 -21.17 24.32 -8.86
N VAL A 16 -21.65 23.32 -8.12
CA VAL A 16 -22.92 23.40 -7.41
C VAL A 16 -22.69 24.06 -6.04
N TRP A 17 -23.44 25.13 -5.75
CA TRP A 17 -23.35 25.92 -4.52
C TRP A 17 -24.46 25.53 -3.54
N SER A 18 -24.32 24.37 -2.90
CA SER A 18 -25.25 23.88 -1.89
C SER A 18 -24.51 23.16 -0.76
N GLY A 19 -25.12 23.06 0.42
CA GLY A 19 -24.51 22.36 1.56
C GLY A 19 -24.19 20.88 1.25
N GLU A 20 -25.06 20.20 0.50
CA GLU A 20 -24.84 18.82 0.08
C GLU A 20 -23.70 18.70 -0.94
N ALA A 21 -23.55 19.68 -1.84
CA ALA A 21 -22.43 19.71 -2.77
C ALA A 21 -21.10 19.86 -2.02
N TYR A 22 -21.01 20.77 -1.05
CA TYR A 22 -19.80 20.95 -0.23
C TYR A 22 -19.45 19.71 0.60
N LEU A 23 -20.47 19.04 1.16
CA LEU A 23 -20.30 17.74 1.79
C LEU A 23 -19.71 16.73 0.80
N SER A 24 -20.27 16.63 -0.42
CA SER A 24 -19.80 15.69 -1.44
C SER A 24 -18.34 15.91 -1.83
N TYR A 25 -17.89 17.16 -1.98
CA TYR A 25 -16.50 17.48 -2.31
C TYR A 25 -15.57 17.03 -1.17
N SER A 26 -15.97 17.25 0.07
CA SER A 26 -15.22 16.85 1.26
C SER A 26 -15.14 15.32 1.40
N LEU A 27 -16.23 14.60 1.12
CA LEU A 27 -16.23 13.13 1.08
C LEU A 27 -15.27 12.59 0.01
N GLY A 28 -15.23 13.22 -1.16
CA GLY A 28 -14.29 12.87 -2.22
C GLY A 28 -12.83 13.03 -1.78
N ALA A 29 -12.50 14.14 -1.11
CA ALA A 29 -11.17 14.36 -0.55
C ALA A 29 -10.81 13.35 0.55
N LEU A 30 -11.72 13.09 1.50
CA LEU A 30 -11.51 12.11 2.58
C LEU A 30 -11.31 10.69 2.06
N SER A 31 -11.98 10.32 0.95
CA SER A 31 -11.75 9.04 0.29
C SER A 31 -10.31 8.89 -0.17
N VAL A 32 -9.79 9.90 -0.89
CA VAL A 32 -8.39 9.90 -1.35
C VAL A 32 -7.43 9.88 -0.17
N PHE A 33 -7.71 10.63 0.90
CA PHE A 33 -6.89 10.58 2.13
C PHE A 33 -6.89 9.20 2.78
N GLY A 34 -8.02 8.50 2.81
CA GLY A 34 -8.11 7.12 3.29
C GLY A 34 -7.24 6.16 2.49
N PHE A 35 -7.29 6.22 1.16
CA PHE A 35 -6.44 5.39 0.31
C PHE A 35 -4.95 5.72 0.41
N ILE A 36 -4.59 7.00 0.53
CA ILE A 36 -3.22 7.43 0.79
C ILE A 36 -2.75 6.86 2.13
N ALA A 37 -3.52 7.04 3.21
CA ALA A 37 -3.17 6.54 4.54
C ALA A 37 -2.99 5.01 4.56
N CYS A 38 -3.88 4.27 3.88
CA CYS A 38 -3.80 2.83 3.67
C CYS A 38 -2.44 2.42 3.08
N CYS A 39 -2.02 3.06 1.99
CA CYS A 39 -0.73 2.74 1.36
C CYS A 39 0.46 3.19 2.24
N PHE A 40 0.33 4.35 2.87
CA PHE A 40 1.41 4.97 3.63
C PHE A 40 1.82 4.09 4.82
N VAL A 41 0.86 3.60 5.62
CA VAL A 41 1.14 2.69 6.74
C VAL A 41 1.65 1.32 6.29
N TRP A 42 1.25 0.88 5.09
CA TRP A 42 1.64 -0.43 4.56
C TRP A 42 3.10 -0.48 4.07
N PHE A 43 3.59 0.61 3.46
CA PHE A 43 4.90 0.64 2.81
C PHE A 43 5.96 1.48 3.53
N ASN A 44 5.56 2.59 4.17
CA ASN A 44 6.54 3.51 4.75
C ASN A 44 7.04 2.98 6.11
N ASN A 45 8.36 2.93 6.28
CA ASN A 45 9.00 2.56 7.56
C ASN A 45 9.77 3.71 8.22
N THR A 46 9.64 4.93 7.69
CA THR A 46 10.27 6.14 8.23
C THR A 46 9.32 6.88 9.19
N ALA A 47 8.15 7.29 8.69
CA ALA A 47 7.11 7.93 9.48
C ALA A 47 6.21 6.91 10.21
N TYR A 48 6.29 5.63 9.81
CA TYR A 48 5.76 4.50 10.60
C TYR A 48 6.93 3.57 10.96
N PRO A 49 7.75 3.91 11.98
CA PRO A 49 8.93 3.13 12.34
C PRO A 49 8.56 1.68 12.68
N SER A 50 9.31 0.73 12.13
CA SER A 50 9.05 -0.70 12.34
C SER A 50 9.29 -1.15 13.79
N GLU A 51 10.04 -0.37 14.57
CA GLU A 51 10.17 -0.53 16.02
C GLU A 51 8.85 -0.38 16.77
N PHE A 52 7.92 0.43 16.27
CA PHE A 52 6.62 0.67 16.91
C PHE A 52 5.48 -0.09 16.24
N TYR A 53 5.53 -0.21 14.91
CA TYR A 53 4.43 -0.77 14.10
C TYR A 53 4.70 -2.20 13.62
N GLY A 54 5.87 -2.76 13.92
CA GLY A 54 6.35 -4.01 13.33
C GLY A 54 6.82 -3.82 11.88
N PRO A 55 7.37 -4.88 11.26
CA PRO A 55 7.86 -4.82 9.89
C PRO A 55 6.72 -4.63 8.89
N THR A 56 7.02 -3.98 7.77
CA THR A 56 6.14 -4.03 6.59
C THR A 56 6.14 -5.45 5.99
N GLY A 57 5.18 -5.76 5.11
CA GLY A 57 5.17 -7.03 4.37
C GLY A 57 6.47 -7.25 3.57
N PRO A 58 6.91 -6.28 2.75
CA PRO A 58 8.21 -6.33 2.08
C PRO A 58 9.39 -6.54 3.04
N GLU A 59 9.37 -5.86 4.20
CA GLU A 59 10.44 -5.95 5.20
C GLU A 59 10.55 -7.32 5.84
N ALA A 60 9.42 -7.94 6.23
CA ALA A 60 9.40 -9.29 6.78
C ALA A 60 9.85 -10.35 5.76
N SER A 61 9.48 -10.18 4.48
CA SER A 61 9.88 -11.09 3.41
C SER A 61 11.40 -11.02 3.13
N GLN A 62 11.98 -9.82 3.06
CA GLN A 62 13.43 -9.69 2.93
C GLN A 62 14.18 -10.15 4.19
N ALA A 63 13.60 -9.93 5.37
CA ALA A 63 14.16 -10.42 6.63
C ALA A 63 14.27 -11.95 6.64
N GLN A 64 13.24 -12.67 6.15
CA GLN A 64 13.29 -14.12 5.99
C GLN A 64 14.43 -14.56 5.08
N ALA A 65 14.56 -13.97 3.88
CA ALA A 65 15.63 -14.31 2.94
C ALA A 65 17.02 -14.05 3.54
N PHE A 66 17.18 -12.92 4.24
CA PHE A 66 18.42 -12.60 4.94
C PHE A 66 18.74 -13.62 6.05
N THR A 67 17.77 -13.96 6.91
CA THR A 67 17.98 -14.95 7.99
C THR A 67 18.49 -16.29 7.47
N PHE A 68 17.88 -16.83 6.41
CA PHE A 68 18.33 -18.10 5.82
C PHE A 68 19.66 -17.98 5.09
N LEU A 69 19.95 -16.85 4.43
CA LEU A 69 21.25 -16.58 3.84
C LEU A 69 22.35 -16.63 4.92
N VAL A 70 22.17 -15.92 6.03
CA VAL A 70 23.16 -15.91 7.13
C VAL A 70 23.37 -17.31 7.69
N ARG A 71 22.28 -18.03 7.97
CA ARG A 71 22.34 -19.40 8.49
C ARG A 71 23.14 -20.30 7.56
N ASP A 72 22.80 -20.33 6.26
CA ASP A 72 23.40 -21.25 5.32
C ASP A 72 24.86 -20.86 5.02
N GLN A 73 25.19 -19.57 5.02
CA GLN A 73 26.57 -19.11 4.92
C GLN A 73 27.42 -19.59 6.12
N ARG A 74 26.88 -19.54 7.34
CA ARG A 74 27.55 -20.07 8.54
C ARG A 74 27.74 -21.59 8.50
N LEU A 75 26.86 -22.31 7.80
CA LEU A 75 27.01 -23.75 7.52
C LEU A 75 28.00 -24.03 6.37
N GLY A 76 28.66 -23.01 5.82
CA GLY A 76 29.67 -23.15 4.77
C GLY A 76 29.12 -23.04 3.34
N ALA A 77 27.86 -22.65 3.14
CA ALA A 77 27.31 -22.47 1.80
C ALA A 77 27.90 -21.23 1.12
N ASN A 78 28.30 -21.37 -0.15
CA ASN A 78 28.68 -20.26 -1.01
C ASN A 78 27.43 -19.55 -1.56
N VAL A 79 26.88 -18.61 -0.80
CA VAL A 79 25.59 -17.96 -1.13
C VAL A 79 25.57 -17.20 -2.46
N GLY A 80 26.73 -16.76 -2.96
CA GLY A 80 26.85 -16.07 -4.26
C GLY A 80 26.89 -17.00 -5.48
N SER A 81 27.13 -18.29 -5.30
CA SER A 81 27.19 -19.28 -6.40
C SER A 81 26.20 -20.43 -6.22
N ALA A 82 25.36 -20.38 -5.19
CA ALA A 82 24.34 -21.40 -4.93
C ALA A 82 23.17 -21.24 -5.91
N GLN A 83 23.09 -22.15 -6.88
CA GLN A 83 21.97 -22.23 -7.81
C GLN A 83 20.76 -22.87 -7.12
N GLY A 84 19.59 -22.26 -7.28
CA GLY A 84 18.31 -22.78 -6.86
C GLY A 84 17.69 -23.70 -7.92
N PRO A 85 16.57 -24.38 -7.60
CA PRO A 85 15.96 -25.38 -8.49
C PRO A 85 15.51 -24.84 -9.86
N THR A 86 15.21 -23.55 -9.96
CA THR A 86 14.76 -22.89 -11.20
C THR A 86 15.91 -22.46 -12.11
N GLY A 87 17.16 -22.68 -11.68
CA GLY A 87 18.35 -22.18 -12.36
C GLY A 87 18.77 -20.77 -11.95
N LEU A 88 17.92 -20.01 -11.26
CA LEU A 88 18.25 -18.73 -10.63
C LEU A 88 19.09 -18.94 -9.35
N GLY A 89 19.74 -17.89 -8.86
CA GLY A 89 20.45 -17.98 -7.58
C GLY A 89 19.49 -18.15 -6.41
N LYS A 90 19.80 -19.09 -5.51
CA LYS A 90 18.95 -19.45 -4.36
C LYS A 90 18.82 -18.29 -3.36
N TYR A 91 19.91 -17.59 -3.08
CA TYR A 91 19.95 -16.51 -2.09
C TYR A 91 20.08 -15.12 -2.72
N LEU A 92 20.84 -15.00 -3.82
CA LEU A 92 21.12 -13.75 -4.51
C LEU A 92 20.84 -13.91 -6.00
N MET A 93 20.24 -12.89 -6.62
CA MET A 93 19.99 -12.82 -8.05
C MET A 93 20.08 -11.37 -8.53
N ARG A 94 19.81 -11.12 -9.81
CA ARG A 94 19.74 -9.76 -10.36
C ARG A 94 18.29 -9.28 -10.49
N SER A 95 18.08 -8.00 -10.21
CA SER A 95 16.87 -7.27 -10.60
C SER A 95 16.78 -7.17 -12.13
N PRO A 96 15.63 -6.72 -12.68
CA PRO A 96 15.51 -6.40 -14.10
C PRO A 96 16.52 -5.35 -14.61
N THR A 97 17.03 -4.50 -13.73
CA THR A 97 17.99 -3.41 -14.02
C THR A 97 19.44 -3.75 -13.63
N GLY A 98 19.67 -4.95 -13.09
CA GLY A 98 21.01 -5.50 -12.87
C GLY A 98 21.56 -5.40 -11.45
N GLU A 99 20.87 -4.75 -10.51
CA GLU A 99 21.26 -4.73 -9.10
C GLU A 99 21.21 -6.12 -8.47
N ILE A 100 22.11 -6.39 -7.51
CA ILE A 100 22.07 -7.61 -6.71
C ILE A 100 20.95 -7.49 -5.66
N ILE A 101 20.04 -8.45 -5.68
CA ILE A 101 18.85 -8.53 -4.83
C ILE A 101 18.75 -9.93 -4.20
N PHE A 102 17.91 -10.08 -3.18
CA PHE A 102 17.61 -11.40 -2.65
C PHE A 102 16.83 -12.26 -3.66
N GLY A 103 17.10 -13.57 -3.63
CA GLY A 103 16.47 -14.58 -4.48
C GLY A 103 15.12 -15.07 -3.97
N GLY A 104 14.48 -15.95 -4.74
CA GLY A 104 13.16 -16.51 -4.40
C GLY A 104 12.03 -15.51 -4.59
N GLU A 105 10.89 -15.75 -3.93
CA GLU A 105 9.68 -14.94 -4.10
C GLU A 105 9.85 -13.46 -3.70
N THR A 106 10.77 -13.18 -2.77
CA THR A 106 11.08 -11.81 -2.32
C THR A 106 11.78 -10.96 -3.38
N MET A 107 12.06 -11.52 -4.57
CA MET A 107 12.51 -10.73 -5.73
C MET A 107 11.57 -9.55 -6.03
N ARG A 108 10.27 -9.71 -5.73
CA ARG A 108 9.24 -8.66 -5.90
C ARG A 108 9.39 -7.48 -4.94
N PHE A 109 10.19 -7.62 -3.88
CA PHE A 109 10.36 -6.64 -2.80
C PHE A 109 11.74 -6.01 -2.77
N TRP A 110 12.48 -6.07 -3.87
CA TRP A 110 13.86 -5.58 -3.95
C TRP A 110 14.03 -4.07 -3.69
N ASP A 111 12.94 -3.31 -3.85
CA ASP A 111 12.83 -1.88 -3.56
C ASP A 111 12.86 -1.55 -2.06
N LEU A 112 12.77 -2.56 -1.17
CA LEU A 112 12.86 -2.33 0.27
C LEU A 112 14.16 -1.62 0.63
N ARG A 113 14.02 -0.57 1.45
CA ARG A 113 15.10 0.10 2.15
C ARG A 113 14.83 0.02 3.65
N ALA A 114 15.81 -0.42 4.43
CA ALA A 114 15.64 -0.58 5.87
C ALA A 114 16.98 -0.40 6.60
N PRO A 115 17.00 0.27 7.78
CA PRO A 115 18.26 0.61 8.46
C PRO A 115 19.10 -0.62 8.84
N TRP A 116 18.47 -1.79 9.04
CA TRP A 116 19.17 -3.04 9.32
C TRP A 116 19.78 -3.69 8.07
N LEU A 117 19.37 -3.32 6.86
CA LEU A 117 19.84 -3.89 5.59
C LEU A 117 20.77 -2.94 4.82
N GLU A 118 20.54 -1.63 4.89
CA GLU A 118 21.32 -0.61 4.17
C GLU A 118 22.85 -0.73 4.31
N PRO A 119 23.42 -1.07 5.50
CA PRO A 119 24.87 -1.23 5.62
C PRO A 119 25.46 -2.30 4.68
N LEU A 120 24.65 -3.26 4.23
CA LEU A 120 25.05 -4.36 3.34
C LEU A 120 24.85 -4.03 1.85
N ARG A 121 24.36 -2.83 1.53
CA ARG A 121 24.14 -2.37 0.16
C ARG A 121 25.31 -1.50 -0.31
N GLY A 122 25.76 -1.75 -1.54
CA GLY A 122 26.72 -0.95 -2.29
C GLY A 122 26.09 -0.31 -3.53
N PRO A 123 26.89 0.27 -4.44
CA PRO A 123 26.40 0.96 -5.64
C PRO A 123 25.57 0.07 -6.58
N ASN A 124 25.80 -1.24 -6.57
CA ASN A 124 25.15 -2.21 -7.46
C ASN A 124 24.16 -3.13 -6.71
N GLY A 125 23.56 -2.68 -5.61
CA GLY A 125 22.68 -3.50 -4.77
C GLY A 125 23.43 -4.19 -3.62
N LEU A 126 23.00 -5.38 -3.21
CA LEU A 126 23.62 -6.10 -2.09
C LEU A 126 25.09 -6.45 -2.41
N ASP A 127 25.99 -6.13 -1.48
CA ASP A 127 27.43 -6.34 -1.65
C ASP A 127 27.85 -7.71 -1.10
N LEU A 128 28.34 -8.59 -1.96
CA LEU A 128 28.76 -9.95 -1.58
C LEU A 128 29.93 -9.96 -0.58
N SER A 129 30.84 -8.98 -0.64
CA SER A 129 31.95 -8.90 0.31
C SER A 129 31.45 -8.54 1.71
N ARG A 130 30.51 -7.60 1.80
CA ARG A 130 29.86 -7.21 3.07
C ARG A 130 29.00 -8.32 3.63
N LEU A 131 28.21 -9.00 2.80
CA LEU A 131 27.43 -10.17 3.21
C LEU A 131 28.32 -11.28 3.79
N LYS A 132 29.55 -11.43 3.29
CA LYS A 132 30.50 -12.43 3.80
C LYS A 132 31.16 -12.04 5.11
N LYS A 133 31.40 -10.75 5.37
CA LYS A 133 32.32 -10.30 6.42
C LYS A 133 31.73 -9.35 7.45
N ASP A 134 30.70 -8.60 7.08
CA ASP A 134 30.28 -7.40 7.82
C ASP A 134 28.90 -7.54 8.48
N ILE A 135 28.25 -8.70 8.34
CA ILE A 135 26.98 -8.98 9.01
C ILE A 135 27.16 -8.92 10.53
N GLN A 136 26.33 -8.11 11.18
CA GLN A 136 26.37 -7.91 12.61
C GLN A 136 25.30 -8.75 13.34
N PRO A 137 25.56 -9.24 14.55
CA PRO A 137 24.57 -9.98 15.33
C PRO A 137 23.26 -9.22 15.58
N TRP A 138 23.28 -7.89 15.62
CA TRP A 138 22.07 -7.10 15.78
C TRP A 138 21.19 -7.09 14.51
N GLN A 139 21.79 -7.16 13.32
CA GLN A 139 21.06 -7.31 12.05
C GLN A 139 20.39 -8.69 11.99
N GLU A 140 21.11 -9.72 12.44
CA GLU A 140 20.56 -11.08 12.54
C GLU A 140 19.35 -11.13 13.46
N ARG A 141 19.47 -10.60 14.69
CA ARG A 141 18.36 -10.53 15.65
C ARG A 141 17.17 -9.77 15.06
N ARG A 142 17.43 -8.60 14.46
CA ARG A 142 16.38 -7.77 13.85
C ARG A 142 15.67 -8.49 12.70
N SER A 143 16.41 -9.20 11.86
CA SER A 143 15.82 -9.99 10.78
C SER A 143 15.00 -11.19 11.29
N ALA A 144 15.48 -11.88 12.31
CA ALA A 144 14.76 -13.00 12.91
C ALA A 144 13.46 -12.53 13.59
N GLU A 145 13.51 -11.38 14.27
CA GLU A 145 12.34 -10.72 14.84
C GLU A 145 11.34 -10.35 13.73
N TYR A 146 11.79 -9.70 12.66
CA TYR A 146 10.90 -9.23 11.60
C TYR A 146 10.31 -10.36 10.75
N MET A 147 11.07 -11.43 10.48
CA MET A 147 10.50 -12.58 9.75
C MET A 147 9.42 -13.30 10.56
N THR A 148 9.53 -13.30 11.90
CA THR A 148 8.58 -13.96 12.81
C THR A 148 7.39 -13.08 13.19
N HIS A 149 7.44 -11.78 12.88
CA HIS A 149 6.36 -10.81 13.07
C HIS A 149 5.87 -10.23 11.73
N ALA A 150 5.88 -11.06 10.69
CA ALA A 150 5.29 -10.70 9.40
C ALA A 150 3.81 -10.29 9.59
N PRO A 151 3.29 -9.30 8.84
CA PRO A 151 1.93 -8.77 9.01
C PRO A 151 0.82 -9.69 8.47
N LEU A 152 0.83 -10.96 8.89
CA LEU A 152 -0.14 -11.99 8.55
C LEU A 152 -0.80 -12.52 9.83
N GLY A 153 -2.11 -12.68 9.76
CA GLY A 153 -2.90 -13.27 10.84
C GLY A 153 -4.38 -13.33 10.45
N SER A 154 -5.14 -14.09 11.22
CA SER A 154 -6.58 -14.27 11.07
C SER A 154 -7.37 -13.17 11.79
N LEU A 155 -8.67 -13.06 11.46
CA LEU A 155 -9.57 -12.07 12.06
C LEU A 155 -9.73 -12.23 13.58
N ASN A 156 -9.63 -13.47 14.10
CA ASN A 156 -9.65 -13.77 15.53
C ASN A 156 -8.25 -13.71 16.18
N SER A 157 -7.32 -13.01 15.55
CA SER A 157 -5.97 -12.70 16.03
C SER A 157 -5.01 -13.87 16.18
N VAL A 158 -5.20 -14.96 15.43
CA VAL A 158 -4.19 -16.02 15.32
C VAL A 158 -3.15 -15.59 14.30
N GLY A 159 -1.93 -15.35 14.74
CA GLY A 159 -0.82 -14.88 13.92
C GLY A 159 -0.18 -15.99 13.09
N GLY A 160 0.32 -15.64 11.91
CA GLY A 160 0.94 -16.58 10.98
C GLY A 160 0.14 -16.75 9.69
N VAL A 161 0.44 -17.82 8.96
CA VAL A 161 -0.25 -18.15 7.70
C VAL A 161 -1.66 -18.68 7.96
N ALA A 162 -2.51 -18.74 6.93
CA ALA A 162 -3.90 -19.18 7.08
C ALA A 162 -4.06 -20.64 7.57
N THR A 163 -3.02 -21.46 7.45
CA THR A 163 -2.98 -22.85 7.92
C THR A 163 -2.25 -23.01 9.26
N GLU A 164 -1.91 -21.90 9.93
CA GLU A 164 -1.26 -21.93 11.24
C GLU A 164 -2.23 -22.42 12.32
N ILE A 165 -1.72 -23.18 13.28
CA ILE A 165 -2.51 -23.61 14.45
C ILE A 165 -2.72 -22.44 15.42
N ASN A 166 -3.74 -22.54 16.27
CA ASN A 166 -4.00 -21.55 17.32
C ASN A 166 -2.90 -21.58 18.39
N ALA A 167 -1.88 -20.74 18.24
CA ALA A 167 -0.75 -20.68 19.17
C ALA A 167 -0.33 -19.23 19.52
N VAL A 168 -0.22 -18.35 18.52
CA VAL A 168 0.28 -16.99 18.69
C VAL A 168 -0.86 -15.99 18.53
N ASN A 169 -1.10 -15.16 19.55
CA ASN A 169 -2.08 -14.07 19.48
C ASN A 169 -1.42 -12.81 18.91
N TYR A 170 -1.47 -12.64 17.59
CA TYR A 170 -0.80 -11.53 16.90
C TYR A 170 -1.49 -11.18 15.57
N VAL A 171 -1.76 -9.90 15.37
CA VAL A 171 -2.00 -9.29 14.05
C VAL A 171 -1.29 -7.95 14.06
N SER A 172 -0.52 -7.68 13.00
CA SER A 172 0.25 -6.44 12.91
C SER A 172 -0.66 -5.20 12.96
N PRO A 173 -0.27 -4.14 13.69
CA PRO A 173 -0.92 -2.84 13.61
C PRO A 173 -1.02 -2.31 12.17
N ARG A 174 -0.06 -2.63 11.30
CA ARG A 174 -0.11 -2.23 9.88
C ARG A 174 -1.28 -2.87 9.15
N SER A 175 -1.60 -4.13 9.44
CA SER A 175 -2.76 -4.81 8.86
C SER A 175 -4.05 -4.13 9.30
N TRP A 176 -4.24 -3.94 10.62
CA TRP A 176 -5.42 -3.27 11.16
C TRP A 176 -5.63 -1.86 10.60
N LEU A 177 -4.57 -1.05 10.58
CA LEU A 177 -4.64 0.32 10.08
C LEU A 177 -4.89 0.36 8.58
N SER A 178 -4.18 -0.46 7.80
CA SER A 178 -4.34 -0.50 6.34
C SER A 178 -5.77 -0.92 5.95
N THR A 179 -6.28 -2.03 6.49
CA THR A 179 -7.61 -2.54 6.13
C THR A 179 -8.73 -1.61 6.57
N SER A 180 -8.63 -1.02 7.77
CA SER A 180 -9.65 -0.07 8.26
C SER A 180 -9.71 1.20 7.39
N HIS A 181 -8.56 1.81 7.07
CA HIS A 181 -8.53 3.01 6.24
C HIS A 181 -8.95 2.74 4.79
N PHE A 182 -8.68 1.54 4.25
CA PHE A 182 -9.19 1.14 2.95
C PHE A 182 -10.72 1.09 2.94
N VAL A 183 -11.33 0.40 3.91
CA VAL A 183 -12.79 0.27 4.02
C VAL A 183 -13.44 1.64 4.19
N LEU A 184 -12.88 2.49 5.06
CA LEU A 184 -13.34 3.87 5.23
C LEU A 184 -13.23 4.66 3.93
N GLY A 185 -12.06 4.66 3.29
CA GLY A 185 -11.81 5.37 2.03
C GLY A 185 -12.78 4.96 0.92
N PHE A 186 -13.09 3.67 0.82
CA PHE A 186 -14.10 3.15 -0.11
C PHE A 186 -15.50 3.68 0.20
N PHE A 187 -15.97 3.61 1.44
CA PHE A 187 -17.32 4.11 1.76
C PHE A 187 -17.43 5.64 1.68
N PHE A 188 -16.35 6.38 1.93
CA PHE A 188 -16.28 7.81 1.63
C PHE A 188 -16.42 8.09 0.13
N PHE A 189 -15.85 7.25 -0.74
CA PHE A 189 -16.02 7.36 -2.19
C PHE A 189 -17.48 7.11 -2.60
N VAL A 190 -18.10 6.07 -2.05
CA VAL A 190 -19.52 5.79 -2.31
C VAL A 190 -20.39 6.97 -1.85
N GLY A 191 -20.12 7.52 -0.66
CA GLY A 191 -20.79 8.71 -0.15
C GLY A 191 -20.58 9.95 -1.04
N HIS A 192 -19.38 10.12 -1.59
CA HIS A 192 -19.08 11.17 -2.56
C HIS A 192 -19.96 11.05 -3.81
N LEU A 193 -20.00 9.87 -4.45
CA LEU A 193 -20.82 9.63 -5.64
C LEU A 193 -22.30 9.89 -5.39
N TRP A 194 -22.81 9.37 -4.26
CA TRP A 194 -24.20 9.54 -3.85
C TRP A 194 -24.57 11.02 -3.68
N HIS A 195 -23.84 11.75 -2.84
CA HIS A 195 -24.15 13.14 -2.54
C HIS A 195 -23.85 14.10 -3.69
N ALA A 196 -22.80 13.86 -4.48
CA ALA A 196 -22.50 14.69 -5.64
C ALA A 196 -23.59 14.55 -6.71
N GLY A 197 -24.04 13.32 -6.98
CA GLY A 197 -25.14 13.05 -7.90
C GLY A 197 -26.45 13.69 -7.43
N ARG A 198 -26.81 13.47 -6.16
CA ARG A 198 -28.02 14.06 -5.57
C ARG A 198 -27.99 15.59 -5.53
N ALA A 199 -26.87 16.20 -5.16
CA ALA A 199 -26.72 17.64 -5.12
C ALA A 199 -26.91 18.27 -6.51
N ARG A 200 -26.39 17.63 -7.56
CA ARG A 200 -26.58 18.09 -8.95
C ARG A 200 -28.04 17.95 -9.40
N ALA A 201 -28.66 16.80 -9.13
CA ALA A 201 -30.07 16.58 -9.46
C ALA A 201 -30.99 17.58 -8.72
N ALA A 202 -30.70 17.88 -7.45
CA ALA A 202 -31.45 18.83 -6.66
C ALA A 202 -31.25 20.28 -7.13
N ALA A 203 -30.03 20.65 -7.52
CA ALA A 203 -29.76 21.97 -8.09
C ALA A 203 -30.47 22.20 -9.42
N ALA A 204 -30.71 21.14 -10.20
CA ALA A 204 -31.49 21.18 -11.43
C ALA A 204 -32.99 20.84 -11.25
N GLY A 205 -33.43 20.54 -10.03
CA GLY A 205 -34.85 20.41 -9.66
C GLY A 205 -35.55 19.11 -10.07
N PHE A 206 -34.81 18.03 -10.35
CA PHE A 206 -35.38 16.73 -10.77
C PHE A 206 -35.03 15.57 -9.83
N GLU A 207 -34.51 15.84 -8.63
CA GLU A 207 -34.11 14.81 -7.66
C GLU A 207 -35.28 13.97 -7.13
N LYS A 208 -36.51 14.46 -7.28
CA LYS A 208 -37.76 13.80 -6.85
C LYS A 208 -38.44 12.97 -7.93
N GLY A 209 -37.89 12.94 -9.14
CA GLY A 209 -38.44 12.21 -10.28
C GLY A 209 -38.60 13.09 -11.51
N ILE A 210 -39.07 12.46 -12.58
CA ILE A 210 -39.32 13.09 -13.88
C ILE A 210 -40.72 13.73 -13.85
N ASP A 211 -40.82 14.97 -14.34
CA ASP A 211 -42.11 15.61 -14.58
C ASP A 211 -42.83 14.91 -15.73
N ARG A 212 -44.04 14.41 -15.47
CA ARG A 212 -44.84 13.67 -16.45
C ARG A 212 -45.33 14.54 -17.59
N ASP A 213 -45.43 15.85 -17.39
CA ASP A 213 -45.88 16.79 -18.41
C ASP A 213 -44.70 17.34 -19.25
N LEU A 214 -43.47 17.18 -18.77
CA LEU A 214 -42.25 17.75 -19.36
C LEU A 214 -41.09 16.74 -19.42
N GLU A 215 -41.36 15.49 -19.81
CA GLU A 215 -40.33 14.45 -19.94
C GLU A 215 -39.29 14.80 -21.02
N PRO A 216 -38.01 15.07 -20.68
CA PRO A 216 -37.05 15.63 -21.63
C PRO A 216 -36.77 14.73 -22.84
N VAL A 217 -36.79 13.41 -22.64
CA VAL A 217 -36.49 12.41 -23.68
C VAL A 217 -37.51 12.49 -24.84
N LEU A 218 -38.77 12.84 -24.56
CA LEU A 218 -39.82 12.98 -25.59
C LEU A 218 -39.59 14.16 -26.53
N SER A 219 -38.77 15.14 -26.12
CA SER A 219 -38.40 16.30 -26.94
C SER A 219 -37.13 16.10 -27.78
N MET A 220 -36.40 15.00 -27.55
CA MET A 220 -35.16 14.69 -28.26
C MET A 220 -35.45 14.01 -29.59
N THR A 221 -34.54 14.18 -30.56
CA THR A 221 -34.59 13.43 -31.82
C THR A 221 -34.39 11.93 -31.54
N PRO A 222 -35.20 11.04 -32.14
CA PRO A 222 -34.97 9.60 -32.06
C PRO A 222 -33.56 9.23 -32.50
N LEU A 223 -32.98 8.21 -31.87
CA LEU A 223 -31.64 7.76 -32.20
C LEU A 223 -31.55 7.03 -33.57
N SER A 224 -32.68 6.74 -34.20
CA SER A 224 -32.82 6.01 -35.47
C SER A 224 -33.79 6.71 -36.41
#